data_AF-A0A0L0UMU5-F1
#
_entry.id   AF-A0A0L0UMU5-F1
#
_cell.length_a   1.000
_cell.length_b   1.000
_cell.length_c   1.000
_cell.angle_alpha   90.00
_cell.angle_beta   90.00
_cell.angle_gamma   90.00
#
_symmetry.space_group_name_H-M   'P 1'
#
loop_
_entity.id
_entity.type
_entity.pdbx_description
1 polymer ?
#
loop_
_entity_poly.entity_id
_entity_poly.type
_entity_poly.pdbx_seq_one_letter_code
_entity_poly.pdbx_strand_id
1 'polypeptide(L)'
;MPAQLLLGDQPTVPPIEVIDATSAPGNKTTMLSSIVGPRGKVWAFEKDHKRFRVLAEMIKLAGCTMHQRRFFSVNHADERFKNVSHIMVDPSCSGSGISNRLDNLFQNGPKDKRDEERIKSLSRFQTTIVSHALRFPSVNQVVYSTCSIW
;
A
#
# COMPACT_ATOMS: atom_id res chain seq x y z
N MET A 1 10.00 -0.71 9.56
CA MET A 1 8.64 -0.69 8.96
C MET A 1 8.73 -0.26 7.50
N PRO A 2 7.84 -0.69 6.58
CA PRO A 2 7.96 -0.42 5.13
C PRO A 2 8.11 1.07 4.77
N ALA A 3 7.42 1.96 5.48
CA ALA A 3 7.54 3.41 5.29
C ALA A 3 8.95 3.95 5.56
N GLN A 4 9.63 3.45 6.59
CA GLN A 4 11.00 3.83 6.92
C GLN A 4 12.02 3.24 5.94
N LEU A 5 11.77 2.02 5.44
CA LEU A 5 12.58 1.45 4.35
C LEU A 5 12.44 2.28 3.07
N LEU A 6 11.27 2.85 2.82
CA LEU A 6 11.00 3.63 1.62
C LEU A 6 11.69 5.00 1.66
N LEU A 7 11.76 5.66 2.81
CA LEU A 7 12.16 7.07 2.89
C LEU A 7 13.44 7.33 3.72
N GLY A 8 13.92 6.34 4.48
CA GLY A 8 15.06 6.48 5.38
C GLY A 8 14.79 7.37 6.60
N ASP A 9 15.85 7.72 7.34
CA ASP A 9 15.80 8.53 8.56
C ASP A 9 16.17 10.02 8.33
N GLN A 10 16.35 10.46 7.08
CA GLN A 10 16.87 11.80 6.76
C GLN A 10 15.83 12.68 6.04
N PRO A 11 15.73 13.97 6.37
CA PRO A 11 14.89 14.90 5.62
C PRO A 11 15.49 15.11 4.23
N THR A 12 14.83 14.61 3.19
CA THR A 12 15.29 14.84 1.82
C THR A 12 14.99 16.28 1.42
N VAL A 13 16.00 16.95 0.88
CA VAL A 13 15.82 18.08 -0.03
C VAL A 13 16.09 17.48 -1.41
N PRO A 14 15.14 17.44 -2.37
CA PRO A 14 13.85 18.15 -2.45
C PRO A 14 12.67 17.45 -1.71
N PRO A 15 11.48 18.10 -1.64
CA PRO A 15 10.26 17.48 -1.11
C PRO A 15 9.90 16.18 -1.82
N ILE A 16 9.47 15.16 -1.05
CA ILE A 16 9.06 13.86 -1.58
C ILE A 16 7.57 13.84 -1.87
N GLU A 17 7.20 13.31 -3.03
CA GLU A 17 5.85 12.82 -3.28
C GLU A 17 5.84 11.28 -3.26
N VAL A 18 4.98 10.70 -2.44
CA VAL A 18 4.86 9.25 -2.25
C VAL A 18 3.44 8.76 -2.50
N ILE A 19 3.31 7.58 -3.11
CA ILE A 19 2.04 6.86 -3.21
C ILE A 19 2.00 5.73 -2.18
N ASP A 20 0.91 5.64 -1.44
CA ASP A 20 0.47 4.44 -0.73
C ASP A 20 -0.62 3.74 -1.56
N ALA A 21 -0.27 2.61 -2.17
CA ALA A 21 -1.11 1.93 -3.16
C ALA A 21 -2.36 1.22 -2.57
N THR A 22 -2.36 0.93 -1.27
CA THR A 22 -3.43 0.19 -0.56
C THR A 22 -3.52 0.64 0.90
N SER A 23 -4.08 1.83 1.10
CA SER A 23 -3.83 2.64 2.30
C SER A 23 -4.62 2.24 3.53
N ALA A 24 -5.82 1.69 3.39
CA ALA A 24 -6.66 1.45 4.57
C ALA A 24 -6.12 0.30 5.45
N PRO A 25 -6.20 0.40 6.78
CA PRO A 25 -6.96 1.41 7.54
C PRO A 25 -6.25 2.74 7.75
N GLY A 26 -4.97 2.89 7.36
CA GLY A 26 -4.25 4.18 7.41
C GLY A 26 -2.97 4.17 8.23
N ASN A 27 -2.65 3.11 8.97
CA ASN A 27 -1.48 3.08 9.86
C ASN A 27 -0.14 3.35 9.15
N LYS A 28 0.03 2.84 7.92
CA LYS A 28 1.25 3.08 7.15
C LYS A 28 1.21 4.44 6.46
N THR A 29 0.03 4.86 6.01
CA THR A 29 -0.21 6.17 5.40
C THR A 29 0.11 7.30 6.38
N THR A 30 -0.34 7.22 7.64
CA THR A 30 -0.03 8.22 8.67
C THR A 30 1.47 8.25 8.96
N MET A 31 2.12 7.09 9.07
CA MET A 31 3.58 7.02 9.24
C MET A 31 4.33 7.63 8.05
N LEU A 32 3.91 7.35 6.82
CA LEU A 32 4.47 7.99 5.63
C LEU A 32 4.32 9.50 5.72
N SER A 33 3.15 10.00 6.11
CA SER A 33 2.94 11.46 6.22
C SER A 33 3.85 12.11 7.27
N SER A 34 4.07 11.44 8.39
CA SER A 34 5.00 11.91 9.42
C SER A 34 6.45 11.99 8.93
N ILE A 35 6.90 11.04 8.09
CA ILE A 35 8.27 11.01 7.56
C ILE A 35 8.44 12.03 6.41
N VAL A 36 7.47 12.07 5.49
CA VAL A 36 7.46 13.00 4.35
C VAL A 36 7.42 14.46 4.81
N GLY A 37 6.74 14.71 5.92
CA GLY A 37 6.63 16.03 6.52
C GLY A 37 5.73 16.98 5.72
N PRO A 38 5.54 18.22 6.22
CA PRO A 38 4.51 19.14 5.73
C PRO A 38 4.77 19.71 4.34
N ARG A 39 6.00 19.59 3.81
CA ARG A 39 6.37 20.09 2.47
C ARG A 39 6.20 19.03 1.38
N GLY A 40 6.12 17.75 1.75
CA GLY A 40 5.92 16.68 0.79
C GLY A 40 4.45 16.29 0.67
N LYS A 41 4.18 15.23 -0.09
CA LYS A 41 2.82 14.81 -0.44
C LYS A 41 2.65 13.31 -0.34
N VAL A 42 1.57 12.87 0.31
CA VAL A 42 1.15 11.47 0.36
C VAL A 42 -0.15 11.29 -0.41
N TRP A 43 -0.13 10.41 -1.40
CA TRP A 43 -1.28 9.98 -2.18
C TRP A 43 -1.76 8.62 -1.67
N ALA A 44 -2.97 8.55 -1.13
CA ALA A 44 -3.52 7.36 -0.49
C ALA A 44 -4.64 6.72 -1.32
N PHE A 45 -4.49 5.47 -1.74
CA PHE A 45 -5.47 4.73 -2.54
C PHE A 45 -6.17 3.64 -1.71
N GLU A 46 -7.50 3.62 -1.73
CA GLU A 46 -8.29 2.49 -1.23
C GLU A 46 -9.54 2.32 -2.09
N LYS A 47 -9.83 1.10 -2.54
CA LYS A 47 -10.98 0.82 -3.42
C LYS A 47 -12.28 0.60 -2.65
N ASP A 48 -12.18 0.01 -1.46
CA ASP A 48 -13.33 -0.43 -0.69
C ASP A 48 -13.96 0.73 0.07
N HIS A 49 -15.25 0.94 -0.12
CA HIS A 49 -15.97 2.07 0.45
C HIS A 49 -15.97 2.07 1.98
N LYS A 50 -16.08 0.91 2.63
CA LYS A 50 -16.13 0.84 4.10
C LYS A 50 -14.75 1.13 4.68
N ARG A 51 -13.71 0.54 4.11
CA ARG A 51 -12.31 0.78 4.50
C ARG A 51 -11.87 2.21 4.20
N PHE A 52 -12.35 2.81 3.12
CA PHE A 52 -12.06 4.20 2.77
C PHE A 52 -12.60 5.18 3.82
N ARG A 53 -13.78 4.94 4.39
CA ARG A 53 -14.31 5.75 5.51
C ARG A 53 -13.38 5.72 6.72
N VAL A 54 -12.90 4.53 7.09
CA VAL A 54 -11.95 4.37 8.21
C VAL A 54 -10.64 5.10 7.90
N LEU A 55 -10.11 4.93 6.68
CA LEU A 55 -8.92 5.64 6.23
C LEU A 55 -9.09 7.16 6.36
N ALA A 56 -10.22 7.70 5.90
CA ALA A 56 -10.50 9.13 5.95
C ALA A 56 -10.49 9.69 7.37
N GLU A 57 -11.05 8.96 8.34
CA GLU A 57 -10.97 9.33 9.76
C GLU A 57 -9.53 9.27 10.28
N MET A 58 -8.80 8.19 9.94
CA MET A 58 -7.44 7.95 10.44
C MET A 58 -6.42 8.98 9.94
N ILE A 59 -6.55 9.46 8.70
CA ILE A 59 -5.58 10.38 8.09
C ILE A 59 -6.05 11.84 8.06
N LYS A 60 -7.17 12.16 8.74
CA LYS A 60 -7.80 13.49 8.77
C LYS A 60 -6.82 14.61 9.14
N LEU A 61 -5.91 14.34 10.07
CA LEU A 61 -4.89 15.28 10.53
C LEU A 61 -3.55 15.14 9.81
N ALA A 62 -3.39 14.11 8.97
CA ALA A 62 -2.12 13.76 8.35
C ALA A 62 -1.83 14.54 7.05
N GLY A 63 -2.78 15.33 6.52
CA GLY A 63 -2.54 16.14 5.31
C GLY A 63 -2.41 15.34 4.01
N CYS A 64 -2.91 14.10 3.98
CA CYS A 64 -2.79 13.23 2.80
C CYS A 64 -3.90 13.49 1.76
N THR A 65 -3.62 13.25 0.48
CA THR A 65 -4.62 13.28 -0.60
C THR A 65 -5.17 11.89 -0.86
N MET A 66 -6.49 11.70 -0.73
CA MET A 66 -7.14 10.39 -0.84
C MET A 66 -7.83 10.15 -2.18
N HIS A 67 -7.78 8.90 -2.63
CA HIS A 67 -8.49 8.43 -3.82
C HIS A 67 -9.23 7.12 -3.54
N GLN A 68 -10.57 7.17 -3.60
CA GLN A 68 -11.41 5.99 -3.46
C GLN A 68 -11.46 5.17 -4.76
N ARG A 69 -10.37 4.49 -5.12
CA ARG A 69 -10.25 3.66 -6.32
C ARG A 69 -9.10 2.67 -6.20
N ARG A 70 -8.98 1.77 -7.17
CA ARG A 70 -7.83 0.87 -7.27
C ARG A 70 -6.61 1.63 -7.77
N PHE A 71 -5.47 1.49 -7.11
CA PHE A 71 -4.23 2.13 -7.55
C PHE A 71 -3.89 1.78 -9.02
N PHE A 72 -3.93 0.50 -9.40
CA PHE A 72 -3.64 0.06 -10.77
C PHE A 72 -4.69 0.44 -11.83
N SER A 73 -5.75 1.16 -11.47
CA SER A 73 -6.65 1.81 -12.44
C SER A 73 -6.24 3.23 -12.79
N VAL A 74 -5.22 3.76 -12.12
CA VAL A 74 -4.66 5.08 -12.39
C VAL A 74 -3.76 5.02 -13.62
N ASN A 75 -3.75 6.09 -14.42
CA ASN A 75 -2.75 6.21 -15.46
C ASN A 75 -1.41 6.61 -14.82
N HIS A 76 -0.39 5.76 -14.97
CA HIS A 76 0.97 6.00 -14.45
C HIS A 76 1.65 7.21 -15.11
N ALA A 77 1.17 7.64 -16.29
CA ALA A 77 1.63 8.84 -17.00
C ALA A 77 0.73 10.07 -16.77
N ASP A 78 -0.19 10.03 -15.79
CA ASP A 78 -0.99 11.19 -15.42
C ASP A 78 -0.11 12.28 -14.79
N GLU A 79 -0.26 13.51 -15.28
CA GLU A 79 0.52 14.68 -14.88
C GLU A 79 0.50 14.92 -13.36
N ARG A 80 -0.57 14.50 -12.67
CA ARG A 80 -0.68 14.62 -11.21
C ARG A 80 0.36 13.81 -10.45
N PHE A 81 0.89 12.74 -11.05
CA PHE A 81 1.86 11.85 -10.42
C PHE A 81 3.27 11.99 -11.00
N LYS A 82 3.52 13.00 -11.84
CA LYS A 82 4.82 13.20 -12.50
C LYS A 82 5.99 13.37 -11.53
N ASN A 83 5.74 13.83 -10.32
CA ASN A 83 6.75 14.08 -9.30
C ASN A 83 6.84 12.96 -8.26
N VAL A 84 6.00 11.92 -8.38
CA VAL A 84 6.03 10.78 -7.46
C VAL A 84 7.35 10.05 -7.65
N SER A 85 8.18 10.08 -6.61
CA SER A 85 9.49 9.44 -6.59
C SER A 85 9.48 8.10 -5.87
N HIS A 86 8.51 7.91 -4.96
CA HIS A 86 8.44 6.75 -4.08
C HIS A 86 7.06 6.11 -4.12
N ILE A 87 7.00 4.78 -4.11
CA ILE A 87 5.72 4.04 -3.98
C ILE A 87 5.86 2.94 -2.92
N MET A 88 4.92 2.93 -1.97
CA MET A 88 4.70 1.83 -1.05
C MET A 88 3.58 0.93 -1.55
N VAL A 89 3.86 -0.36 -1.64
CA VAL A 89 2.93 -1.40 -2.07
C VAL A 89 2.78 -2.42 -0.95
N ASP A 90 1.74 -2.25 -0.13
CA ASP A 90 1.35 -3.19 0.94
C ASP A 90 -0.01 -3.83 0.68
N PRO A 91 -0.11 -4.70 -0.34
CA PRO A 91 -1.38 -5.22 -0.82
C PRO A 91 -2.03 -6.20 0.14
N SER A 92 -3.31 -6.51 -0.14
CA SER A 92 -3.97 -7.64 0.49
C SER A 92 -3.15 -8.93 0.31
N CYS A 93 -2.77 -9.52 1.44
CA CYS A 93 -2.00 -10.73 1.56
C CYS A 93 -2.90 -11.88 2.07
N SER A 94 -2.39 -13.12 2.10
CA SER A 94 -3.12 -14.24 2.75
C SER A 94 -3.31 -14.00 4.26
N GLY A 95 -2.42 -13.23 4.88
CA GLY A 95 -2.39 -12.95 6.31
C GLY A 95 -1.78 -14.08 7.12
N SER A 96 -1.11 -15.03 6.45
CA SER A 96 -0.51 -16.21 7.05
C SER A 96 0.64 -15.92 8.02
N GLY A 97 1.12 -14.69 8.12
CA GLY A 97 2.13 -14.27 9.09
C GLY A 97 1.56 -13.57 10.34
N ILE A 98 0.23 -13.49 10.50
CA ILE A 98 -0.42 -12.83 11.65
C ILE A 98 -0.96 -13.90 12.61
N SER A 99 -0.41 -14.00 13.83
CA SER A 99 -0.69 -15.09 14.79
C SER A 99 -2.18 -15.41 14.98
N ASN A 100 -3.03 -14.42 15.26
CA ASN A 100 -4.48 -14.67 15.46
C ASN A 100 -5.23 -15.11 14.17
N ARG A 101 -4.65 -14.90 12.97
CA ARG A 101 -5.19 -15.46 11.71
C ARG A 101 -4.59 -16.82 11.39
N LEU A 102 -3.37 -17.14 11.83
CA LEU A 102 -2.85 -18.50 11.76
C LEU A 102 -3.79 -19.45 12.50
N ASP A 103 -4.25 -19.10 13.70
CA ASP A 103 -5.17 -19.95 14.47
C ASP A 103 -6.48 -20.25 13.70
N ASN A 104 -7.04 -19.26 13.01
CA ASN A 104 -8.22 -19.43 12.16
C ASN A 104 -7.93 -20.21 10.86
N LEU A 105 -6.71 -20.12 10.32
CA LEU A 105 -6.28 -20.89 9.13
C LEU A 105 -6.02 -22.36 9.48
N PHE A 106 -5.49 -22.64 10.68
CA PHE A 106 -5.25 -24.01 11.17
C PHE A 106 -6.52 -24.72 11.66
N GLN A 107 -7.56 -23.97 12.05
CA GLN A 107 -8.86 -24.56 12.41
C GLN A 107 -9.66 -25.06 11.19
N ASN A 108 -9.31 -24.66 9.97
CA ASN A 108 -10.00 -25.05 8.73
C ASN A 108 -9.39 -26.29 8.05
N GLY A 109 -9.05 -27.35 8.80
CA GLY A 109 -8.73 -28.67 8.23
C GLY A 109 -7.67 -28.68 7.10
N PRO A 110 -7.57 -29.75 6.28
CA PRO A 110 -6.65 -29.78 5.15
C PRO A 110 -6.99 -28.68 4.14
N LYS A 111 -5.96 -28.02 3.58
CA LYS A 111 -6.08 -26.92 2.60
C LYS A 111 -7.09 -27.28 1.51
N ASP A 112 -8.26 -26.65 1.57
CA ASP A 112 -9.32 -26.85 0.57
C ASP A 112 -8.86 -26.24 -0.77
N LYS A 113 -9.34 -26.78 -1.91
CA LYS A 113 -9.07 -26.23 -3.25
C LYS A 113 -9.41 -24.74 -3.33
N ARG A 114 -10.41 -24.31 -2.55
CA ARG A 114 -10.81 -22.91 -2.40
C ARG A 114 -9.70 -22.01 -1.83
N ASP A 115 -8.87 -22.52 -0.93
CA ASP A 115 -7.74 -21.77 -0.37
C ASP A 115 -6.61 -21.62 -1.38
N GLU A 116 -6.34 -22.66 -2.18
CA GLU A 116 -5.36 -22.58 -3.27
C GLU A 116 -5.76 -21.54 -4.33
N GLU A 117 -7.02 -21.54 -4.76
CA GLU A 117 -7.54 -20.56 -5.72
C GLU A 117 -7.45 -19.14 -5.18
N ARG A 118 -7.77 -18.96 -3.89
CA ARG A 118 -7.62 -17.67 -3.21
C ARG A 118 -6.17 -17.21 -3.18
N ILE A 119 -5.23 -18.08 -2.82
CA ILE A 119 -3.79 -17.76 -2.80
C ILE A 119 -3.32 -17.36 -4.21
N LYS A 120 -3.68 -18.14 -5.24
CA LYS A 120 -3.37 -17.82 -6.64
C LYS A 120 -3.95 -16.47 -7.06
N SER A 121 -5.19 -16.16 -6.68
CA SER A 121 -5.81 -14.86 -6.95
C SER A 121 -5.09 -13.70 -6.25
N LEU A 122 -4.66 -13.88 -5.00
CA LEU A 122 -3.91 -12.88 -4.26
C LEU A 122 -2.52 -12.66 -4.86
N SER A 123 -1.82 -13.72 -5.25
CA SER A 123 -0.54 -13.64 -5.94
C SER A 123 -0.64 -12.86 -7.25
N ARG A 124 -1.62 -13.17 -8.11
CA ARG A 124 -1.87 -12.41 -9.35
C ARG A 124 -2.14 -10.93 -9.10
N PHE A 125 -2.91 -10.62 -8.06
CA PHE A 125 -3.19 -9.26 -7.65
C PHE A 125 -1.91 -8.53 -7.21
N GLN A 126 -1.07 -9.18 -6.39
CA GLN A 126 0.21 -8.64 -5.92
C GLN A 126 1.17 -8.39 -7.09
N THR A 127 1.28 -9.31 -8.04
CA THR A 127 2.08 -9.11 -9.26
C THR A 127 1.57 -7.92 -10.07
N THR A 128 0.25 -7.80 -10.24
CA THR A 128 -0.37 -6.71 -11.01
C THR A 128 -0.06 -5.35 -10.39
N ILE A 129 -0.24 -5.22 -9.07
CA ILE A 129 -0.08 -3.93 -8.39
C ILE A 129 1.39 -3.49 -8.32
N VAL A 130 2.32 -4.43 -8.10
CA VAL A 130 3.77 -4.14 -8.13
C VAL A 130 4.21 -3.78 -9.56
N SER A 131 3.79 -4.55 -10.56
CA SER A 131 4.12 -4.26 -11.96
C SER A 131 3.61 -2.89 -12.40
N HIS A 132 2.47 -2.45 -11.86
CA HIS A 132 1.93 -1.13 -12.12
C HIS A 132 2.75 -0.02 -11.44
N ALA A 133 3.15 -0.21 -10.18
CA ALA A 133 4.00 0.74 -9.45
C ALA A 133 5.31 1.03 -10.18
N LEU A 134 5.91 0.00 -10.77
CA LEU A 134 7.18 0.08 -11.52
C LEU A 134 7.08 0.83 -12.87
N ARG A 135 5.89 1.28 -13.30
CA ARG A 135 5.69 2.01 -14.56
C ARG A 135 5.69 3.53 -14.41
N PHE A 136 5.67 4.05 -13.19
CA PHE A 136 5.63 5.48 -12.96
C PHE A 136 6.98 6.10 -13.35
N PRO A 137 7.00 7.15 -14.20
CA PRO A 137 8.21 7.59 -14.89
C PRO A 137 9.28 8.18 -13.96
N SER A 138 8.87 8.82 -12.87
CA SER A 138 9.79 9.46 -11.91
C SER A 138 10.05 8.63 -10.67
N VAL A 139 9.46 7.43 -10.58
CA VAL A 139 9.63 6.56 -9.42
C VAL A 139 10.99 5.90 -9.49
N ASN A 140 11.80 6.16 -8.47
CA ASN A 140 13.13 5.57 -8.31
C ASN A 140 13.16 4.50 -7.21
N GLN A 141 12.15 4.46 -6.33
CA GLN A 141 12.07 3.49 -5.26
C GLN A 141 10.66 2.95 -5.06
N VAL A 142 10.53 1.62 -5.05
CA VAL A 142 9.31 0.90 -4.71
C VAL A 142 9.58 -0.03 -3.54
N VAL A 143 8.84 0.13 -2.45
CA VAL A 143 8.85 -0.81 -1.33
C VAL A 143 7.63 -1.70 -1.41
N TYR A 144 7.86 -2.99 -1.52
CA TYR A 144 6.83 -4.02 -1.43
C TYR A 144 6.87 -4.67 -0.05
N SER A 145 5.71 -4.78 0.59
CA SER A 145 5.58 -5.53 1.85
C SER A 145 4.35 -6.42 1.85
N THR A 146 4.43 -7.49 2.62
CA THR A 146 3.33 -8.41 2.84
C THR A 146 3.38 -8.96 4.25
N CYS A 147 2.21 -9.29 4.78
CA CYS A 147 1.97 -9.93 6.07
C CYS A 147 1.87 -11.46 5.94
N SER A 148 2.59 -12.01 4.97
CA SER A 148 2.45 -13.40 4.56
C SER A 148 3.81 -14.08 4.45
N ILE A 149 3.83 -15.36 4.79
CA ILE A 149 4.98 -16.25 4.67
C ILE A 149 4.88 -17.19 3.45
N TRP A 150 3.81 -17.09 2.63
CA TRP A 150 3.58 -17.92 1.44
C TRP A 150 2.92 -17.12 0.32
#